data_AF-A0A2X2VCP3-F1
#
_entry.id   AF-A0A2X2VCP3-F1
#
_cell.length_a   1.000
_cell.length_b   1.000
_cell.length_c   1.000
_cell.angle_alpha   90.00
_cell.angle_beta   90.00
_cell.angle_gamma   90.00
#
_symmetry.space_group_name_H-M   'P 1'
#
loop_
_entity.id
_entity.type
_entity.pdbx_description
1 polymer ?
#
loop_
_entity_poly.entity_id
_entity_poly.type
_entity_poly.pdbx_seq_one_letter_code
_entity_poly.pdbx_strand_id
1 'polypeptide(L)' 'MKAAADNILFPALEQTFMAVVLVDERNRVLFFNEAAEKLWGLFQG' A
#
# COMPACT_ATOMS: atom_id res chain seq x y z
N MET A 1 10.80 -19.08 -7.91
CA MET A 1 10.70 -18.56 -6.52
C MET A 1 10.60 -17.04 -6.45
N LYS A 2 11.36 -16.26 -7.24
CA LYS A 2 11.31 -14.77 -7.22
C LYS A 2 9.93 -14.17 -7.56
N ALA A 3 9.27 -14.67 -8.62
CA ALA A 3 7.97 -14.15 -9.04
C ALA A 3 6.79 -14.47 -8.10
N ALA A 4 6.90 -15.52 -7.28
CA ALA A 4 5.81 -15.90 -6.37
C ALA A 4 5.73 -14.97 -5.15
N ALA A 5 6.89 -14.47 -4.68
CA ALA A 5 6.94 -13.50 -3.58
C ALA A 5 6.35 -12.14 -4.01
N ASP A 6 6.66 -11.69 -5.23
CA ASP A 6 6.14 -10.43 -5.77
C ASP A 6 4.61 -10.44 -5.92
N ASN A 7 4.04 -11.59 -6.34
CA ASN A 7 2.58 -11.77 -6.46
C ASN A 7 1.84 -11.89 -5.12
N ILE A 8 2.53 -12.02 -3.99
CA ILE A 8 1.93 -12.15 -2.65
C ILE A 8 2.17 -10.90 -1.81
N LEU A 9 3.31 -10.22 -2.00
CA LEU A 9 3.71 -9.08 -1.18
C LEU A 9 2.72 -7.91 -1.28
N PHE A 10 2.44 -7.41 -2.48
CA PHE A 10 1.51 -6.28 -2.64
C PHE A 10 0.10 -6.60 -2.18
N PRO A 11 -0.50 -7.76 -2.50
CA PRO A 11 -1.79 -8.15 -1.95
C PRO A 11 -1.81 -8.25 -0.41
N ALA A 12 -0.72 -8.69 0.22
CA ALA A 12 -0.61 -8.74 1.68
C ALA A 12 -0.47 -7.34 2.30
N LEU A 13 0.24 -6.42 1.64
CA LEU A 13 0.34 -5.02 2.04
C LEU A 13 -0.99 -4.27 1.83
N GLU A 14 -1.77 -4.64 0.82
CA GLU A 14 -3.10 -4.08 0.61
C GLU A 14 -4.07 -4.50 1.72
N GLN A 15 -4.04 -5.78 2.11
CA GLN A 15 -4.94 -6.36 3.11
C GLN A 15 -4.49 -6.16 4.57
N THR A 16 -3.34 -5.52 4.80
CA THR A 16 -2.87 -5.29 6.17
C THR A 16 -3.70 -4.23 6.89
N PHE A 17 -3.86 -4.41 8.20
CA PHE A 17 -4.57 -3.44 9.04
C PHE A 17 -3.83 -2.09 9.16
N MET A 18 -2.50 -2.10 8.96
CA MET A 18 -1.70 -0.89 9.05
C MET A 18 -1.78 -0.06 7.77
N ALA A 19 -1.75 1.26 7.92
CA ALA A 19 -1.55 2.15 6.79
C ALA A 19 -0.16 1.92 6.16
N VAL A 20 -0.11 1.71 4.84
CA VAL A 20 1.13 1.49 4.09
C VAL A 20 1.19 2.48 2.94
N VAL A 21 2.34 3.17 2.86
CA VAL A 21 2.64 4.11 1.78
C VAL A 21 4.03 3.79 1.24
N LEU A 22 4.11 3.50 -0.06
CA LEU A 22 5.39 3.41 -0.76
C LEU A 22 5.67 4.75 -1.43
N VAL A 23 6.85 5.31 -1.19
CA VAL A 23 7.32 6.54 -1.82
C VAL A 23 8.62 6.31 -2.58
N ASP A 24 8.80 7.04 -3.68
CA ASP A 24 10.08 7.07 -4.40
C ASP A 24 11.03 8.17 -3.88
N GLU A 25 12.24 8.20 -4.41
CA GLU A 25 13.27 9.19 -4.08
C GLU A 25 12.88 10.64 -4.40
N ARG A 26 11.80 10.84 -5.16
CA ARG A 26 11.24 12.15 -5.52
C ARG A 26 9.98 12.48 -4.71
N ASN A 27 9.74 11.77 -3.61
CA ASN A 27 8.57 11.87 -2.75
C ASN A 27 7.23 11.62 -3.47
N ARG A 28 7.22 10.84 -4.55
CA ARG A 28 5.98 10.45 -5.23
C ARG A 28 5.44 9.18 -4.59
N VAL A 29 4.14 9.17 -4.31
CA VAL A 29 3.43 7.99 -3.81
C VAL A 29 3.32 6.98 -4.96
N LEU A 30 3.86 5.77 -4.73
CA LEU A 30 3.83 4.65 -5.68
C LEU A 30 2.78 3.58 -5.31
N PHE A 31 2.42 3.50 -4.03
CA PHE A 31 1.42 2.57 -3.50
C PHE A 31 0.82 3.16 -2.21
N PHE A 32 -0.50 3.03 -2.05
CA PHE A 32 -1.25 3.58 -0.93
C PHE A 32 -2.43 2.65 -0.67
N ASN A 33 -2.40 1.92 0.44
CA ASN A 33 -3.44 0.92 0.72
C ASN A 33 -4.71 1.55 1.31
N GLU A 34 -5.81 0.79 1.33
CA GLU A 34 -7.09 1.23 1.89
C GLU A 34 -6.98 1.74 3.35
N ALA A 35 -6.14 1.13 4.17
CA ALA A 35 -5.92 1.57 5.55
C ALA A 35 -5.29 2.98 5.62
N ALA A 36 -4.40 3.32 4.68
CA ALA A 36 -3.85 4.67 4.57
C ALA A 36 -4.91 5.67 4.08
N GLU A 37 -5.79 5.30 3.15
CA GLU A 37 -6.90 6.16 2.71
C GLU A 37 -7.83 6.55 3.85
N LYS A 38 -8.17 5.58 4.70
CA LYS A 38 -8.97 5.79 5.90
C LYS A 38 -8.24 6.67 6.92
N LEU A 39 -6.94 6.43 7.15
CA LEU A 39 -6.15 7.19 8.11
C LEU A 39 -6.01 8.67 7.71
N TRP A 40 -5.81 8.95 6.42
CA TRP A 40 -5.68 10.31 5.90
C TRP A 40 -7.01 10.97 5.52
N GLY A 41 -8.13 10.24 5.62
CA GLY A 41 -9.46 10.76 5.28
C GLY A 41 -9.65 11.05 3.79
N LEU A 42 -8.88 10.37 2.93
CA LEU A 42 -8.95 10.53 1.46
C LEU A 42 -10.13 9.79 0.85
N PHE A 43 -10.59 8.71 1.50
CA PHE A 43 -11.77 7.97 1.08
C PHE A 43 -12.82 7.98 2.20
N GLN A 44 -13.96 8.61 1.92
CA GLN A 44 -15.17 8.49 2.72
C GLN A 44 -16.17 7.72 1.85
N GLY A 45 -16.41 6.46 2.18
CA GLY A 45 -17.53 5.71 1.61
C GLY A 45 -18.87 6.36 1.98
#